data_AF-A0A2U8WA17-F1
#
_entry.id   AF-A0A2U8WA17-F1
#
_cell.length_a   1.000
_cell.length_b   1.000
_cell.length_c   1.000
_cell.angle_alpha   90.00
_cell.angle_beta   90.00
_cell.angle_gamma   90.00
#
_symmetry.space_group_name_H-M   'P 1'
#
loop_
_entity.id
_entity.type
_entity.pdbx_description
1 polymer ?
#
loop_
_entity_poly.entity_id
_entity_poly.type
_entity_poly.pdbx_seq_one_letter_code
_entity_poly.pdbx_strand_id
1 'polypeptide(L)'
;MARTLTYSIVDHSDGRFAVVAVTALGSAYWRCGFLARAEAELCVEDLRVVMTACGVPLVHWEAGLSGTDQLLNLSAPKSAS
;
A
#
# COMPACT_ATOMS: atom_id res chain seq x y z
N MET A 1 14.49 -3.08 14.86
CA MET A 1 13.41 -2.17 14.43
C MET A 1 12.27 -3.02 13.91
N ALA A 2 11.04 -2.81 14.38
CA ALA A 2 9.88 -3.57 13.91
C ALA A 2 9.69 -3.32 12.41
N ARG A 3 9.63 -4.40 11.63
CA ARG A 3 9.32 -4.31 10.20
C ARG A 3 7.81 -4.17 10.09
N THR A 4 7.33 -2.98 9.76
CA THR A 4 5.91 -2.72 9.52
C THR A 4 5.68 -2.58 8.03
N LEU A 5 4.58 -3.13 7.54
CA LEU A 5 4.13 -2.95 6.17
C LEU A 5 2.90 -2.03 6.20
N THR A 6 2.98 -0.91 5.52
CA THR A 6 1.89 0.07 5.49
C THR A 6 1.12 -0.09 4.18
N TYR A 7 -0.21 -0.13 4.21
CA TYR A 7 -1.01 -0.28 3.00
C TYR A 7 -2.03 0.84 2.81
N SER A 8 -2.44 1.06 1.56
CA SER A 8 -3.56 1.93 1.20
C SER A 8 -4.34 1.31 0.04
N ILE A 9 -5.64 1.57 -0.02
CA ILE A 9 -6.48 1.25 -1.18
C ILE A 9 -6.71 2.56 -1.92
N VAL A 10 -6.25 2.62 -3.16
CA VAL A 10 -6.39 3.80 -4.01
C VAL A 10 -7.45 3.52 -5.08
N ASP A 11 -8.32 4.49 -5.32
CA ASP A 11 -9.17 4.51 -6.51
C ASP A 11 -8.36 4.98 -7.72
N HIS A 12 -8.52 4.27 -8.83
CA HIS A 12 -7.98 4.64 -10.13
C HIS A 12 -9.07 5.37 -10.92
N SER A 13 -8.65 6.35 -11.73
CA SER A 13 -9.55 7.13 -12.60
C SER A 13 -10.37 6.27 -13.57
N ASP A 14 -9.92 5.05 -13.84
CA ASP A 14 -10.63 4.04 -14.66
C ASP A 14 -11.79 3.34 -13.92
N GLY A 15 -12.13 3.79 -12.70
CA GLY A 15 -13.16 3.17 -11.86
C GLY A 15 -12.73 1.86 -11.21
N ARG A 16 -11.43 1.55 -11.23
CA ARG A 16 -10.83 0.35 -10.62
C ARG A 16 -10.14 0.71 -9.32
N PHE A 17 -9.94 -0.27 -8.45
CA PHE A 17 -9.18 -0.13 -7.23
C PHE A 17 -7.79 -0.76 -7.36
N ALA A 18 -6.83 -0.22 -6.62
CA ALA A 18 -5.52 -0.81 -6.43
C ALA A 18 -5.15 -0.84 -4.95
N VAL A 19 -4.45 -1.89 -4.54
CA VAL A 19 -3.85 -2.00 -3.21
C VAL A 19 -2.38 -1.67 -3.35
N VAL A 20 -1.91 -0.68 -2.59
CA VAL A 20 -0.50 -0.31 -2.52
C VAL A 20 -0.01 -0.63 -1.12
N ALA A 21 1.09 -1.38 -1.01
CA ALA A 21 1.73 -1.68 0.26
C ALA A 21 3.20 -1.28 0.23
N VAL A 22 3.67 -0.52 1.22
CA VAL A 22 5.03 0.00 1.31
C VAL A 22 5.70 -0.54 2.55
N THR A 23 6.88 -1.11 2.37
CA THR A 23 7.73 -1.55 3.47
C THR A 23 8.46 -0.37 4.10
N ALA A 24 8.89 -0.51 5.35
CA ALA A 24 9.77 0.47 6.01
C ALA A 24 11.09 0.74 5.25
N LEU A 25 11.47 -0.11 4.30
CA LEU A 25 12.65 0.04 3.43
C LEU A 25 12.36 0.85 2.15
N GLY A 26 11.12 1.33 1.97
CA GLY A 26 10.71 2.09 0.78
C GLY A 26 10.34 1.23 -0.43
N SER A 27 10.40 -0.11 -0.32
CA SER A 27 9.90 -0.98 -1.38
C SER A 27 8.37 -0.97 -1.40
N ALA A 28 7.80 -0.63 -2.56
CA ALA A 28 6.36 -0.60 -2.78
C ALA A 28 5.90 -1.81 -3.60
N TYR A 29 4.82 -2.44 -3.15
CA TYR A 29 4.07 -3.46 -3.85
C TYR A 29 2.76 -2.86 -4.34
N TRP A 30 2.47 -3.05 -5.62
CA TRP A 30 1.26 -2.55 -6.26
C TRP A 30 0.48 -3.72 -6.82
N ARG A 31 -0.77 -3.86 -6.38
CA ARG A 31 -1.74 -4.79 -6.97
C ARG A 31 -2.91 -4.00 -7.53
N CYS A 32 -2.93 -3.88 -8.85
CA CYS A 32 -3.97 -3.17 -9.59
C CYS A 32 -5.00 -4.14 -10.17
N GLY A 33 -6.16 -3.61 -10.56
CA GLY A 33 -7.14 -4.34 -11.37
C GLY A 33 -8.35 -4.87 -10.62
N PHE A 34 -8.57 -4.42 -9.38
CA PHE A 34 -9.81 -4.74 -8.66
C PHE A 34 -10.97 -3.93 -9.24
N LEU A 35 -12.09 -4.58 -9.51
CA LEU A 35 -13.29 -3.92 -10.03
C LEU A 35 -14.15 -3.35 -8.89
N ALA A 36 -14.09 -3.98 -7.72
CA ALA A 36 -14.79 -3.53 -6.54
C ALA A 36 -13.85 -3.29 -5.35
N ARG A 37 -14.22 -2.31 -4.52
CA ARG A 37 -13.50 -2.03 -3.26
C ARG A 37 -13.45 -3.24 -2.34
N ALA A 38 -14.53 -4.04 -2.30
CA ALA A 38 -14.59 -5.26 -1.51
C ALA A 38 -13.50 -6.28 -1.93
N GLU A 39 -13.16 -6.36 -3.22
CA GLU A 39 -12.10 -7.25 -3.69
C GLU A 39 -10.71 -6.76 -3.25
N ALA A 40 -10.51 -5.44 -3.24
CA ALA A 40 -9.29 -4.82 -2.73
C ALA A 40 -9.16 -5.02 -1.21
N GLU A 41 -10.26 -4.94 -0.46
CA GLU A 41 -10.30 -5.20 0.98
C GLU A 41 -9.98 -6.67 1.31
N LEU A 42 -10.54 -7.62 0.55
CA LEU A 42 -10.19 -9.04 0.66
C LEU A 42 -8.69 -9.27 0.39
N CYS A 43 -8.14 -8.62 -0.63
CA CYS A 43 -6.69 -8.68 -0.89
C CYS A 43 -5.85 -8.16 0.28
N VAL A 44 -6.28 -7.07 0.92
CA VAL A 44 -5.60 -6.52 2.10
C VAL A 44 -5.66 -7.52 3.26
N GLU A 45 -6.79 -8.19 3.44
CA GLU A 45 -6.96 -9.19 4.49
C GLU A 45 -6.05 -10.41 4.26
N ASP A 46 -5.99 -10.92 3.03
CA ASP A 46 -5.04 -11.98 2.65
C ASP A 46 -3.59 -11.54 2.92
N LEU A 47 -3.23 -10.32 2.51
CA LEU A 47 -1.90 -9.75 2.75
C LEU A 47 -1.61 -9.64 4.25
N ARG A 48 -2.59 -9.23 5.05
CA ARG A 48 -2.47 -9.16 6.52
C ARG A 48 -2.19 -10.53 7.10
N VAL A 49 -2.93 -11.56 6.69
CA VAL A 49 -2.73 -12.94 7.18
C VAL A 49 -1.31 -13.42 6.88
N VAL A 50 -0.86 -13.26 5.63
CA VAL A 50 0.48 -13.68 5.21
C VAL A 50 1.57 -12.92 5.97
N MET A 51 1.46 -11.59 6.07
CA MET A 51 2.47 -10.77 6.71
C MET A 51 2.52 -10.97 8.23
N THR A 52 1.35 -11.20 8.85
CA THR A 52 1.27 -11.56 10.27
C THR A 52 1.99 -12.88 10.54
N ALA A 53 1.85 -13.88 9.67
CA ALA A 53 2.61 -15.13 9.76
C ALA A 53 4.14 -14.91 9.65
N CYS A 54 4.57 -13.87 8.93
CA CYS A 54 5.97 -13.45 8.84
C CYS A 54 6.43 -12.54 10.00
N GLY A 55 5.57 -12.23 10.98
CA GLY A 55 5.86 -11.31 12.08
C GLY A 55 5.93 -9.83 11.66
N VAL A 56 5.34 -9.49 10.52
CA VAL A 56 5.30 -8.14 9.95
C VAL A 56 3.86 -7.62 10.06
N PRO A 57 3.53 -6.77 11.03
CA PRO A 57 2.19 -6.22 11.15
C PRO A 57 1.85 -5.32 9.94
N LEU A 58 0.62 -5.47 9.46
CA LEU A 58 0.06 -4.64 8.38
C LEU A 58 -0.73 -3.46 8.98
N VAL A 59 -0.35 -2.24 8.62
CA VAL A 59 -0.92 -1.00 9.16
C VAL A 59 -1.58 -0.20 8.04
N HIS A 60 -2.80 0.28 8.29
CA HIS A 60 -3.49 1.15 7.34
C HIS A 60 -2.79 2.50 7.28
N TRP A 61 -2.46 2.95 6.07
CA TRP A 61 -2.01 4.31 5.82
C TRP A 61 -3.23 5.22 5.85
N GLU A 62 -3.52 5.80 7.01
CA GLU A 62 -4.49 6.89 7.12
C GLU A 62 -3.82 8.09 6.43
N ALA A 63 -4.05 8.22 5.13
CA ALA A 63 -3.68 9.40 4.38
C ALA A 63 -4.53 10.55 4.89
N GLY A 64 -4.09 11.20 5.97
CA GLY A 64 -4.56 12.51 6.34
C GLY A 64 -4.30 13.47 5.18
N LEU A 65 -5.32 13.67 4.35
CA LEU A 65 -5.52 14.80 3.42
C LEU A 65 -4.52 14.91 2.26
N SER A 66 -5.06 14.74 1.05
CA SER A 66 -4.56 15.25 -0.24
C SER A 66 -3.20 14.73 -0.73
N GLY A 67 -3.26 13.90 -1.78
CA GLY A 67 -2.15 13.74 -2.70
C GLY A 67 -1.74 12.28 -2.88
N THR A 68 -2.23 11.70 -3.97
CA THR A 68 -1.67 10.53 -4.65
C THR A 68 -0.16 10.66 -4.96
N ASP A 69 0.44 11.83 -4.73
CA ASP A 69 1.87 12.12 -4.87
C ASP A 69 2.78 11.41 -3.83
N GLN A 70 2.34 11.18 -2.58
CA GLN A 70 3.28 10.71 -1.55
C GLN A 70 3.65 9.21 -1.66
N LEU A 71 2.76 8.36 -2.18
CA LEU A 71 3.08 6.94 -2.42
C LEU A 71 4.03 6.77 -3.62
N LEU A 72 3.93 7.65 -4.61
CA LEU A 72 4.89 7.73 -5.71
C LEU A 72 6.24 8.30 -5.23
N ASN A 73 6.22 9.26 -4.29
CA ASN A 73 7.44 9.88 -3.75
C ASN A 73 8.21 8.98 -2.76
N LEU A 74 7.55 7.99 -2.14
CA LEU A 74 8.22 6.94 -1.35
C LEU A 74 8.99 5.92 -2.22
N SER A 75 8.69 5.88 -3.52
CA SER A 75 9.34 5.00 -4.51
C SER A 75 10.53 5.66 -5.22
N ALA A 76 10.73 6.98 -5.05
CA ALA A 76 11.80 7.71 -5.71
C ALA A 76 13.06 7.75 -4.82
N PRO A 77 14.23 7.30 -5.31
CA PRO A 77 15.48 7.58 -4.61
C PRO A 77 15.66 9.10 -4.59
N LYS A 78 15.89 9.66 -3.40
CA LYS A 78 16.22 11.08 -3.20
C LYS A 78 17.42 11.43 -4.08
N SER A 79 17.18 12.07 -5.22
CA SER A 79 18.23 12.65 -6.05
C SER A 79 18.82 13.82 -5.27
N ALA A 80 19.94 13.57 -4.60
CA ALA A 80 20.84 14.62 -4.17
C ALA A 80 21.58 15.14 -5.41
N SER A 81 21.38 16.42 -5.74
CA SER A 81 22.32 17.24 -6.49
C SER A 81 22.17 18.68 -6.04
#